data_AF-A0A2E6Q1B5-F1
#
_entry.id   AF-A0A2E6Q1B5-F1
#
_cell.length_a   1.000
_cell.length_b   1.000
_cell.length_c   1.000
_cell.angle_alpha   90.00
_cell.angle_beta   90.00
_cell.angle_gamma   90.00
#
_symmetry.space_group_name_H-M   'P 1'
#
loop_
_entity.id
_entity.type
_entity.pdbx_description
1 polymer ?
#
loop_
_entity_poly.entity_id
_entity_poly.type
_entity_poly.pdbx_seq_one_letter_code
_entity_poly.pdbx_strand_id
1 'polypeptide(L)' 'MGTTQAHVNIENNFQFLLFIRLWKSKGKFALSNIEEFVKLTENRMIDIPKIPGRDLKDEILQMKEYLSLLIDRFSE' A
#
# COMPACT_ATOMS: atom_id res chain seq x y z
N MET A 1 28.44 -21.73 -1.43
CA MET A 1 28.51 -20.47 -2.22
C MET A 1 27.36 -19.61 -1.77
N GLY A 2 27.64 -18.54 -1.01
CA GLY A 2 26.60 -17.63 -0.53
C GLY A 2 26.06 -16.84 -1.70
N THR A 3 24.79 -17.03 -2.04
CA THR A 3 24.09 -16.09 -2.91
C THR A 3 23.95 -14.80 -2.12
N THR A 4 24.81 -13.82 -2.37
CA THR A 4 24.53 -12.44 -1.96
C THR A 4 23.18 -12.10 -2.60
N GLN A 5 22.10 -12.10 -1.82
CA GLN A 5 20.79 -11.69 -2.29
C GLN A 5 20.97 -10.27 -2.84
N ALA A 6 20.88 -10.12 -4.16
CA ALA A 6 21.02 -8.81 -4.78
C ALA A 6 19.93 -7.90 -4.21
N HIS A 7 20.33 -6.82 -3.54
CA HIS A 7 19.39 -5.83 -3.03
C HIS A 7 18.51 -5.32 -4.16
N VAL A 8 17.20 -5.30 -3.94
CA VAL A 8 16.25 -4.73 -4.88
C VAL A 8 16.24 -3.21 -4.70
N ASN A 9 16.45 -2.46 -5.77
CA ASN A 9 16.41 -1.00 -5.79
C ASN A 9 15.66 -0.48 -7.03
N ILE A 10 15.44 0.83 -7.10
CA ILE A 10 14.68 1.45 -8.21
C ILE A 10 15.40 1.37 -9.57
N GLU A 11 16.71 1.15 -9.56
CA GLU A 11 17.54 1.05 -10.77
C GLU A 11 17.46 -0.36 -11.37
N ASN A 12 17.33 -1.39 -10.53
CA ASN A 12 17.32 -2.80 -10.92
C ASN A 12 15.94 -3.48 -10.89
N ASN A 13 14.89 -2.77 -10.47
CA ASN A 13 13.52 -3.29 -10.44
C ASN A 13 12.47 -2.27 -10.89
N PHE A 14 11.87 -2.53 -12.06
CA PHE A 14 10.86 -1.66 -12.66
C PHE A 14 9.58 -1.54 -11.84
N GLN A 15 9.12 -2.63 -11.21
CA GLN A 15 7.91 -2.59 -10.38
C GLN A 15 8.10 -1.71 -9.15
N PHE A 16 9.28 -1.79 -8.53
CA PHE A 16 9.62 -0.94 -7.40
C PHE A 16 9.69 0.54 -7.82
N LEU A 17 10.30 0.84 -8.97
CA LEU A 17 10.30 2.19 -9.53
C LEU A 17 8.88 2.73 -9.76
N LEU A 18 7.98 1.93 -10.33
CA LEU A 18 6.57 2.32 -10.53
C LEU A 18 5.87 2.59 -9.20
N PHE A 19 6.03 1.69 -8.22
CA PHE A 19 5.47 1.86 -6.89
C PHE A 19 5.94 3.17 -6.23
N ILE A 20 7.25 3.45 -6.24
CA ILE A 20 7.79 4.68 -5.66
C ILE A 20 7.26 5.92 -6.39
N ARG A 21 7.09 5.89 -7.71
CA ARG A 21 6.51 7.01 -8.48
C ARG A 21 5.03 7.24 -8.13
N LEU A 22 4.24 6.17 -8.01
CA LEU A 22 2.85 6.25 -7.58
C LEU A 22 2.75 6.84 -6.16
N TRP A 23 3.58 6.33 -5.24
CA TRP A 23 3.61 6.80 -3.86
C TRP A 23 4.06 8.26 -3.75
N LYS A 24 5.06 8.69 -4.53
CA LYS A 24 5.50 10.09 -4.57
C LYS A 24 4.40 11.02 -5.08
N SER A 25 3.59 10.58 -6.05
CA SER A 25 2.53 11.41 -6.62
C SER A 25 1.31 11.56 -5.71
N LYS A 26 0.86 10.46 -5.10
CA LYS A 26 -0.43 10.41 -4.39
C LYS A 26 -0.36 9.80 -2.99
N GLY A 27 0.75 9.18 -2.61
CA GLY A 27 0.89 8.45 -1.34
C GLY A 27 0.65 9.32 -0.12
N LYS A 28 1.26 10.51 -0.04
CA LYS A 28 1.05 11.44 1.09
C LYS A 28 -0.41 11.88 1.21
N PHE A 29 -1.07 12.12 0.08
CA PHE A 29 -2.49 12.48 0.06
C PHE A 29 -3.38 11.29 0.47
N ALA A 30 -3.12 10.10 -0.05
CA ALA A 30 -3.86 8.89 0.35
C ALA A 30 -3.74 8.63 1.85
N LEU A 31 -2.52 8.76 2.40
CA LEU A 31 -2.27 8.61 3.84
C LEU A 31 -3.06 9.64 4.66
N SER A 32 -3.00 10.93 4.30
CA SER A 32 -3.72 11.97 5.04
C SER A 32 -5.24 11.78 4.99
N ASN A 33 -5.78 11.35 3.84
CA ASN A 33 -7.21 11.06 3.71
C ASN A 33 -7.63 9.88 4.60
N ILE A 34 -6.84 8.81 4.66
CA ILE A 34 -7.14 7.65 5.52
C ILE A 34 -7.08 8.05 6.99
N GLU A 35 -6.04 8.79 7.40
CA GLU A 35 -5.91 9.27 8.78
C GLU A 35 -7.10 10.15 9.21
N GLU A 36 -7.52 11.08 8.36
CA GLU A 36 -8.66 11.95 8.63
C GLU A 36 -9.97 11.15 8.65
N PHE A 37 -10.16 10.25 7.68
CA PHE A 37 -11.37 9.43 7.58
C PHE A 37 -11.54 8.54 8.81
N VAL A 38 -10.48 7.87 9.27
CA VAL A 38 -10.51 7.03 10.49
C VAL A 38 -10.97 7.83 11.70
N LYS A 39 -10.47 9.06 11.88
CA LYS A 39 -10.89 9.96 12.96
C LYS A 39 -12.36 10.36 12.82
N LEU A 40 -12.82 10.70 11.62
CA LEU A 40 -14.22 11.10 11.36
C LEU A 40 -15.22 9.95 11.62
N THR A 41 -14.78 8.71 11.42
CA THR A 41 -15.59 7.51 11.60
C THR A 41 -15.42 6.84 12.96
N GLU A 42 -14.73 7.49 13.92
CA GLU A 42 -14.54 6.93 15.25
C GLU A 42 -15.91 6.56 15.87
N ASN A 43 -16.05 5.29 16.25
CA ASN A 43 -17.29 4.69 16.78
C ASN A 43 -18.48 4.59 15.80
N ARG A 44 -18.25 4.67 14.48
CA ARG A 44 -19.30 4.51 13.46
C ARG A 44 -19.08 3.26 12.62
N MET A 45 -20.17 2.62 12.20
CA MET A 45 -20.11 1.60 11.15
C MET A 45 -19.96 2.28 9.78
N ILE A 46 -19.15 1.70 8.91
CA ILE A 46 -18.88 2.23 7.56
C ILE A 46 -19.52 1.28 6.54
N ASP A 47 -20.43 1.81 5.74
CA ASP A 47 -20.97 1.10 4.59
C ASP A 47 -20.04 1.26 3.39
N ILE A 48 -19.53 0.13 2.89
CA ILE A 48 -18.68 0.10 1.71
C ILE A 48 -19.57 0.11 0.46
N PRO A 49 -19.36 1.04 -0.50
CA PRO A 49 -20.18 1.09 -1.70
C PRO A 49 -19.99 -0.17 -2.55
N LYS A 50 -21.10 -0.69 -3.08
CA LYS A 50 -21.07 -1.82 -4.02
C LYS A 50 -20.70 -1.32 -5.41
N ILE A 51 -19.61 -1.84 -5.96
CA ILE A 51 -19.18 -1.55 -7.34
C ILE A 51 -19.25 -2.86 -8.14
N PRO A 52 -19.97 -2.92 -9.27
CA PRO A 52 -20.04 -4.13 -10.08
C PRO A 52 -18.64 -4.65 -10.47
N GLY A 53 -18.40 -5.93 -10.20
CA GLY A 53 -17.13 -6.60 -10.51
C GLY A 53 -15.96 -6.27 -9.59
N ARG A 54 -16.17 -5.55 -8.48
CA ARG A 54 -15.12 -5.22 -7.51
C ARG A 54 -15.56 -5.49 -6.08
N ASP A 55 -14.68 -6.11 -5.30
CA ASP A 55 -14.81 -6.23 -3.85
C ASP A 55 -13.82 -5.27 -3.19
N LEU A 56 -14.28 -4.05 -2.92
CA LEU A 56 -13.43 -3.01 -2.35
C LEU A 56 -12.88 -3.38 -0.97
N LYS A 57 -13.64 -4.16 -0.18
CA LYS A 57 -13.19 -4.56 1.16
C LYS A 57 -12.01 -5.51 1.04
N ASP A 58 -12.14 -6.51 0.18
CA ASP A 58 -11.10 -7.49 -0.07
C ASP A 58 -9.85 -6.85 -0.71
N GLU A 59 -10.03 -5.97 -1.70
CA GLU A 59 -8.92 -5.22 -2.32
C GLU A 59 -8.11 -4.40 -1.29
N ILE A 60 -8.79 -3.73 -0.35
CA ILE A 60 -8.13 -2.97 0.73
C ILE A 60 -7.40 -3.90 1.70
N LEU A 61 -7.98 -5.07 2.02
CA LEU A 61 -7.34 -6.07 2.88
C LEU A 61 -6.07 -6.65 2.23
N GLN A 62 -6.11 -6.99 0.94
CA GLN A 62 -4.93 -7.43 0.20
C GLN A 62 -3.85 -6.34 0.14
N MET A 63 -4.25 -5.08 -0.08
CA MET A 63 -3.31 -3.95 -0.08
C MET A 63 -2.60 -3.83 1.28
N LYS A 64 -3.35 -3.93 2.39
CA LYS A 64 -2.77 -3.93 3.75
C LYS A 64 -1.73 -5.05 3.90
N GLU A 65 -2.06 -6.27 3.51
CA GLU A 65 -1.18 -7.44 3.64
C GLU A 65 0.12 -7.26 2.85
N TYR A 66 0.03 -6.90 1.57
CA TYR A 66 1.23 -6.73 0.73
C TYR A 66 2.09 -5.54 1.15
N LEU A 67 1.49 -4.45 1.64
CA LEU A 67 2.25 -3.32 2.18
C LEU A 67 2.98 -3.70 3.47
N SER A 68 2.36 -4.47 4.38
CA SER A 68 3.05 -4.99 5.57
C SER A 68 4.26 -5.84 5.18
N LEU A 69 4.08 -6.80 4.26
CA LEU A 69 5.18 -7.63 3.76
C LEU A 69 6.28 -6.82 3.07
N LEU A 70 5.92 -5.71 2.41
CA LEU A 70 6.90 -4.82 1.77
C LEU A 70 7.71 -4.05 2.81
N ILE A 71 7.06 -3.53 3.86
CA ILE A 71 7.73 -2.82 4.96
C ILE A 71 8.74 -3.74 5.65
N ASP A 72 8.37 -4.99 5.93
CA ASP A 72 9.26 -5.99 6.53
C ASP A 72 10.51 -6.30 5.69
N ARG A 73 10.50 -5.96 4.39
CA ARG A 73 11.60 -6.16 3.45
C ARG A 73 12.45 -4.92 3.22
N PHE A 74 12.02 -3.74 3.67
CA PHE A 74 12.86 -2.56 3.58
C PHE A 74 14.02 -2.69 4.57
N SER A 75 15.24 -2.57 4.05
CA SER A 75 16.44 -2.44 4.89
C SER A 75 16.58 -1.00 5.35
N GLU A 76 16.90 -0.79 6.63
CA GLU A 76 17.27 0.52 7.19
C GLU A 76 18.54 1.09 6.55
#